data_AF-A0A924RNL3-F1
#
_entry.id   AF-A0A924RNL3-F1
#
_cell.length_a   1.000
_cell.length_b   1.000
_cell.length_c   1.000
_cell.angle_alpha   90.00
_cell.angle_beta   90.00
_cell.angle_gamma   90.00
#
_symmetry.space_group_name_H-M   'P 1'
#
loop_
_entity.id
_entity.type
_entity.pdbx_description
1 polymer ?
#
loop_
_entity_poly.entity_id
_entity_poly.type
_entity_poly.pdbx_seq_one_letter_code
_entity_poly.pdbx_strand_id
1 'polypeptide(L)' 'VLYLYAICLIETDNFTKAEDILLSLKNGTSIYNYRATWYLALLRLKQNNINSCKNFLKQIPADAEDFAKAQELLKLL' A
#
# COMPACT_ATOMS: atom_id res chain seq x y z
N VAL A 1 -6.47 9.21 -11.06
CA VAL A 1 -6.35 10.46 -10.25
C VAL A 1 -6.29 10.17 -8.74
N LEU A 2 -7.24 9.42 -8.16
CA LEU A 2 -7.28 9.13 -6.72
C LEU A 2 -6.03 8.45 -6.15
N TYR A 3 -5.40 7.56 -6.92
CA TYR A 3 -4.16 6.88 -6.54
C TYR A 3 -3.00 7.87 -6.28
N LEU A 4 -2.71 8.78 -7.22
CA LEU A 4 -1.63 9.78 -7.05
C LEU A 4 -1.92 10.72 -5.88
N TYR A 5 -3.20 11.05 -5.67
CA TYR A 5 -3.62 11.85 -4.54
C TYR A 5 -3.34 11.17 -3.19
N ALA A 6 -3.59 9.87 -3.07
CA ALA A 6 -3.25 9.11 -1.86
C ALA A 6 -1.74 9.10 -1.57
N ILE A 7 -0.89 9.06 -2.61
CA ILE A 7 0.56 9.15 -2.44
C ILE A 7 0.95 10.52 -1.88
N CYS A 8 0.42 11.62 -2.44
CA CYS A 8 0.67 12.95 -1.91
C CYS A 8 0.24 13.08 -0.44
N LEU A 9 -0.87 12.44 -0.05
CA LEU A 9 -1.33 12.42 1.33
C LEU A 9 -0.38 11.63 2.25
N ILE A 10 0.20 10.52 1.78
CA ILE A 10 1.26 9.80 2.53
C ILE A 10 2.48 10.70 2.72
N GLU A 11 2.92 11.39 1.68
CA GLU A 11 4.09 12.27 1.74
C GLU A 11 3.88 13.47 2.69
N THR A 12 2.63 13.95 2.80
CA THR A 12 2.22 15.06 3.69
C THR A 12 1.70 14.60 5.04
N ASP A 13 1.98 13.35 5.44
CA ASP A 13 1.61 12.74 6.73
C ASP A 13 0.10 12.72 7.04
N ASN A 14 -0.74 12.86 6.01
CA ASN A 14 -2.19 12.81 6.11
C ASN A 14 -2.69 11.36 5.98
N PHE A 15 -2.28 10.53 6.95
CA PHE A 15 -2.41 9.08 6.87
C PHE A 15 -3.85 8.58 6.84
N THR A 16 -4.74 9.16 7.65
CA THR A 16 -6.14 8.72 7.72
C THR A 16 -6.81 8.85 6.35
N LYS A 17 -6.65 10.01 5.70
CA LYS A 17 -7.25 10.26 4.40
C LYS A 17 -6.61 9.42 3.29
N ALA A 18 -5.29 9.24 3.35
CA ALA A 18 -4.58 8.35 2.42
C ALA A 18 -5.09 6.91 2.54
N GLU A 19 -5.24 6.42 3.78
CA GLU A 19 -5.73 5.09 4.07
C GLU A 19 -7.15 4.87 3.53
N ASP A 20 -8.09 5.78 3.79
CA ASP A 20 -9.48 5.67 3.31
C ASP A 20 -9.55 5.54 1.79
N ILE A 21 -8.77 6.35 1.07
CA ILE A 21 -8.69 6.31 -0.39
C ILE A 21 -8.09 4.98 -0.85
N LEU A 22 -7.00 4.53 -0.24
CA LEU A 22 -6.33 3.29 -0.64
C LEU A 22 -7.16 2.05 -0.32
N LEU A 23 -7.87 2.01 0.82
CA LEU A 23 -8.81 0.93 1.14
C LEU A 23 -9.96 0.88 0.13
N SER A 24 -10.49 2.04 -0.27
CA SER A 24 -11.51 2.13 -1.31
C SER A 24 -11.01 1.60 -2.66
N LEU A 25 -9.77 1.94 -3.03
CA LEU A 25 -9.14 1.45 -4.27
C LEU A 25 -8.82 -0.04 -4.21
N LYS A 26 -8.38 -0.55 -3.05
CA LYS A 26 -8.10 -1.97 -2.82
C LYS A 26 -9.35 -2.84 -3.00
N ASN A 27 -10.49 -2.38 -2.48
CA ASN A 27 -11.76 -3.11 -2.53
C ASN A 27 -12.49 -2.98 -3.87
N GLY A 28 -12.01 -2.11 -4.77
CA GLY A 28 -12.56 -1.95 -6.11
C GLY A 28 -12.09 -3.04 -7.08
N THR A 29 -12.66 -3.03 -8.29
CA THR A 29 -12.35 -3.98 -9.37
C THR A 29 -11.29 -3.46 -10.35
N SER A 30 -10.61 -2.37 -10.00
CA SER A 30 -9.63 -1.73 -10.87
C SER A 30 -8.28 -2.44 -10.83
N ILE A 31 -7.49 -2.30 -11.90
CA ILE A 31 -6.07 -2.67 -11.96
C ILE A 31 -5.22 -2.04 -10.84
N TYR A 32 -5.75 -1.02 -10.14
CA TYR A 32 -5.10 -0.36 -9.02
C TYR A 32 -5.28 -1.07 -7.68
N ASN A 33 -6.04 -2.16 -7.59
CA ASN A 33 -6.29 -2.88 -6.32
C ASN A 33 -5.00 -3.35 -5.63
N TYR A 34 -4.07 -3.96 -6.38
CA TYR A 34 -2.80 -4.44 -5.86
C TYR A 34 -1.82 -3.30 -5.62
N ARG A 35 -1.81 -2.28 -6.49
CA ARG A 35 -1.05 -1.05 -6.25
C ARG A 35 -1.51 -0.37 -4.96
N ALA A 36 -2.82 -0.27 -4.71
CA ALA A 36 -3.35 0.29 -3.48
C ALA A 36 -2.92 -0.51 -2.24
N THR A 37 -2.86 -1.84 -2.35
CA THR A 37 -2.35 -2.73 -1.29
C THR A 37 -0.86 -2.47 -1.00
N TRP A 38 -0.04 -2.25 -2.04
CA TRP A 38 1.36 -1.85 -1.88
C TRP A 38 1.50 -0.52 -1.14
N TYR A 39 0.74 0.51 -1.50
CA TYR A 39 0.81 1.80 -0.81
C TYR A 39 0.22 1.77 0.61
N LEU A 40 -0.74 0.88 0.91
CA LEU A 40 -1.17 0.63 2.29
C LEU A 40 -0.02 0.07 3.13
N ALA A 41 0.80 -0.84 2.56
CA ALA A 41 1.98 -1.34 3.24
C ALA A 41 2.99 -0.22 3.52
N LEU A 42 3.27 0.64 2.53
CA LEU A 42 4.20 1.76 2.69
C LEU A 42 3.68 2.81 3.70
N LEU A 43 2.38 3.10 3.68
CA LEU A 43 1.73 3.96 4.68
C LEU A 43 1.96 3.42 6.09
N ARG A 44 1.75 2.11 6.30
CA ARG A 44 1.99 1.47 7.60
C ARG A 44 3.46 1.48 8.00
N LEU A 45 4.36 1.30 7.03
CA LEU A 45 5.79 1.42 7.26
C LEU A 45 6.18 2.82 7.75
N LYS A 46 5.66 3.87 7.10
CA LYS A 46 5.89 5.27 7.51
C LYS A 46 5.36 5.57 8.91
N GLN A 47 4.27 4.91 9.31
CA GLN A 47 3.72 4.95 10.66
C GLN A 47 4.46 4.05 11.68
N ASN A 48 5.60 3.45 11.30
CA ASN A 48 6.33 2.45 12.11
C ASN A 48 5.51 1.20 12.49
N ASN A 49 4.40 0.93 11.81
CA ASN A 49 3.56 -0.24 12.05
C ASN A 49 3.99 -1.42 11.16
N ILE A 50 5.13 -2.03 11.55
CA ILE A 50 5.78 -3.10 10.79
C ILE A 50 4.86 -4.32 10.63
N ASN A 51 4.09 -4.68 11.67
CA ASN A 51 3.18 -5.82 11.62
C ASN A 51 2.09 -5.65 10.54
N SER A 52 1.45 -4.47 10.51
CA SER A 52 0.46 -4.16 9.48
C SER A 52 1.08 -4.07 8.10
N CYS A 53 2.30 -3.51 7.99
CA CYS A 53 3.05 -3.47 6.75
C CYS A 53 3.25 -4.87 6.17
N LYS A 54 3.82 -5.81 6.96
CA LYS A 54 4.01 -7.20 6.54
C LYS A 54 2.70 -7.87 6.12
N ASN A 55 1.60 -7.60 6.82
CA ASN A 55 0.29 -8.15 6.46
C ASN A 55 -0.21 -7.68 5.09
N PHE A 56 -0.01 -6.40 4.75
CA PHE A 56 -0.37 -5.90 3.42
C PHE A 56 0.56 -6.42 2.33
N LEU A 57 1.87 -6.48 2.57
CA LEU A 57 2.83 -6.99 1.58
C LEU A 57 2.53 -8.44 1.18
N LYS A 58 2.12 -9.29 2.13
CA LYS A 58 1.74 -10.69 1.87
C LYS A 58 0.45 -10.85 1.05
N GLN A 59 -0.39 -9.81 0.95
CA GLN A 59 -1.63 -9.83 0.17
C GLN A 59 -1.39 -9.53 -1.32
N ILE A 60 -0.20 -9.07 -1.69
CA ILE A 60 0.16 -8.76 -3.07
C ILE A 60 0.42 -10.09 -3.80
N PRO A 61 -0.33 -10.43 -4.87
CA PRO A 61 -0.18 -11.69 -5.57
C PRO A 61 1.05 -11.67 -6.49
N ALA A 62 1.52 -12.85 -6.89
CA ALA A 62 2.77 -13.01 -7.65
C ALA A 62 2.74 -12.40 -9.07
N ASP A 63 1.55 -12.22 -9.63
CA ASP A 63 1.29 -11.59 -10.93
C ASP A 63 1.18 -10.06 -10.85
N ALA A 64 1.16 -9.48 -9.65
CA ALA A 64 1.16 -8.03 -9.49
C ALA A 64 2.54 -7.43 -9.77
N GLU A 65 2.54 -6.27 -10.43
CA GLU A 65 3.75 -5.52 -10.82
C GLU A 65 4.69 -5.24 -9.63
N ASP A 66 4.13 -4.94 -8.45
CA ASP A 66 4.92 -4.61 -7.26
C ASP A 66 5.29 -5.83 -6.40
N PHE A 67 4.99 -7.07 -6.84
CA PHE A 67 5.27 -8.27 -6.05
C PHE A 67 6.75 -8.44 -5.71
N ALA A 68 7.64 -8.25 -6.69
CA ALA A 68 9.07 -8.39 -6.48
C ALA A 68 9.58 -7.43 -5.39
N LYS A 69 9.15 -6.16 -5.44
CA LYS A 69 9.46 -5.15 -4.42
C LYS A 69 8.87 -5.50 -3.06
N ALA A 70 7.66 -6.06 -3.04
CA ALA A 70 7.02 -6.51 -1.80
C ALA A 70 7.80 -7.63 -1.11
N GLN A 71 8.32 -8.59 -1.87
CA GLN A 71 9.16 -9.66 -1.33
C GLN A 71 10.51 -9.16 -0.85
N GLU A 72 11.13 -8.20 -1.55
CA GLU A 72 12.36 -7.56 -1.11
C GLU A 72 12.15 -6.81 0.21
N LEU A 73 11.11 -5.99 0.29
CA LEU A 73 10.79 -5.24 1.50
C LEU A 73 10.46 -6.18 2.67
N LEU A 74 9.72 -7.28 2.44
CA LEU A 74 9.43 -8.29 3.47
C LEU A 74 10.68 -8.94 4.06
N LYS A 75 11.78 -9.06 3.30
CA LYS A 75 13.06 -9.62 3.78
C LYS A 75 13.85 -8.63 4.62
N LEU A 76 13.65 -7.33 4.41
CA LEU A 76 14.35 -6.26 5.12
C LEU A 76 13.67 -5.91 6.45
N LEU A 77 12.37 -6.16 6.57
CA LEU A 77 11.54 -5.91 7.76
C LEU A 77 11.58 -7.07 8.75
#